data_AF-A0AAQ0E8T4-F1
#
_entry.id   AF-A0AAQ0E8T4-F1
#
_cell.length_a   1.000
_cell.length_b   1.000
_cell.length_c   1.000
_cell.angle_alpha   90.00
_cell.angle_beta   90.00
_cell.angle_gamma   90.00
#
_symmetry.space_group_name_H-M   'P 1'
#
loop_
_entity.id
_entity.type
_entity.pdbx_description
1 polymer ?
#
loop_
_entity_poly.entity_id
_entity_poly.type
_entity_poly.pdbx_seq_one_letter_code
_entity_poly.pdbx_strand_id
1 'polypeptide(L)'
;MKLSEVALLVLMLALTKAQIDEWQLNQGDAIVLARQGPTTVSLWQCGTLKQQMADLTQYSAESQFQNRGQNVDEVNHYLERQWREAGCERLMLQQSY
;
A
#
# COMPACT_ATOMS: atom_id res chain seq x y z
N MET A 1 41.66 -18.18 -18.87
CA MET A 1 40.38 -18.55 -18.23
C MET A 1 40.10 -20.01 -18.52
N LYS A 2 39.80 -20.82 -17.50
CA LYS A 2 39.53 -22.26 -17.67
C LYS A 2 38.10 -22.47 -18.18
N LEU A 3 37.86 -23.54 -18.93
CA LEU A 3 36.51 -23.90 -19.43
C LEU A 3 35.46 -23.99 -18.31
N SER A 4 35.87 -24.47 -17.14
CA SER A 4 35.03 -24.53 -15.94
C SER A 4 34.58 -23.15 -15.44
N GLU A 5 35.45 -22.14 -15.54
CA GLU A 5 35.13 -20.75 -15.14
C GLU A 5 34.12 -20.13 -16.09
N VAL A 6 34.25 -20.41 -17.40
CA VAL A 6 33.29 -19.96 -18.42
C VAL A 6 31.93 -20.63 -18.21
N ALA A 7 31.90 -21.93 -17.94
CA ALA A 7 30.67 -22.66 -17.65
C ALA A 7 29.94 -22.12 -16.41
N LEU A 8 30.69 -21.80 -15.36
CA LEU A 8 30.15 -21.18 -14.14
C LEU A 8 29.53 -19.81 -14.42
N LEU A 9 30.18 -18.97 -15.22
CA LEU A 9 29.64 -17.66 -15.58
C LEU A 9 28.36 -17.78 -16.41
N VAL A 10 28.34 -18.68 -17.38
CA VAL A 10 27.13 -18.94 -18.18
C VAL A 10 25.99 -19.42 -17.29
N LEU A 11 26.26 -20.33 -16.35
CA LEU A 11 25.27 -20.80 -15.40
C LEU A 11 24.75 -19.68 -14.51
N MET A 12 25.63 -18.82 -13.99
CA MET A 12 25.21 -17.68 -13.16
C MET A 12 24.34 -16.71 -13.95
N LEU A 13 24.71 -16.37 -15.19
CA LEU A 13 23.90 -15.51 -16.05
C LEU A 13 22.51 -16.10 -16.31
N ALA A 14 22.42 -17.40 -16.54
CA ALA A 14 21.14 -18.09 -16.74
C ALA A 14 20.25 -18.04 -15.48
N LEU A 15 20.83 -18.29 -14.31
CA LEU A 15 20.11 -18.25 -13.03
C LEU A 15 19.65 -16.83 -12.67
N THR A 16 20.51 -15.82 -12.89
CA THR A 16 20.15 -14.42 -12.64
C THR A 16 19.02 -13.98 -13.57
N LYS A 17 19.03 -14.40 -14.84
CA LYS A 17 17.93 -14.13 -15.76
C LYS A 17 16.61 -14.74 -15.29
N ALA A 18 16.63 -16.01 -14.89
CA ALA A 18 15.43 -16.67 -14.38
C ALA A 18 14.84 -15.96 -13.15
N GLN A 19 15.68 -15.51 -12.20
CA GLN A 19 15.21 -14.76 -11.04
C GLN A 19 14.61 -13.40 -11.40
N ILE A 20 15.17 -12.69 -12.39
CA ILE A 20 14.62 -11.42 -12.85
C ILE A 20 13.26 -11.64 -13.51
N ASP A 21 13.13 -12.68 -14.33
CA ASP A 21 11.88 -13.01 -15.02
C ASP A 21 10.78 -13.38 -14.03
N GLU A 22 11.10 -14.22 -13.02
CA GLU A 22 10.17 -14.53 -11.92
C GLU A 22 9.79 -13.28 -11.12
N TRP A 23 10.76 -12.42 -10.81
CA TRP A 23 10.48 -11.18 -10.08
C TRP A 23 9.55 -10.27 -10.87
N GLN A 24 9.78 -10.11 -12.19
CA GLN A 24 8.91 -9.32 -13.06
C GLN A 24 7.49 -9.90 -13.15
N LEU A 25 7.35 -11.22 -13.24
CA LEU A 25 6.04 -11.89 -13.24
C LEU A 25 5.31 -11.68 -11.90
N ASN A 26 6.03 -11.72 -10.78
CA ASN A 26 5.46 -11.55 -9.44
C ASN A 26 5.25 -10.09 -9.02
N GLN A 27 5.67 -9.09 -9.80
CA GLN A 27 5.42 -7.67 -9.47
C GLN A 27 3.92 -7.34 -9.42
N GLY A 28 3.12 -7.97 -10.28
CA GLY A 28 1.66 -7.80 -10.30
C GLY A 28 0.92 -8.64 -9.26
N ASP A 29 1.59 -9.65 -8.70
CA ASP A 29 1.00 -10.63 -7.78
C ASP A 29 1.43 -10.35 -6.33
N ALA A 30 1.55 -9.06 -5.99
CA ALA A 30 1.85 -8.63 -4.64
C ALA A 30 0.73 -9.12 -3.70
N ILE A 31 1.00 -10.22 -3.00
CA ILE A 31 0.13 -10.73 -1.94
C ILE A 31 0.13 -9.67 -0.83
N VAL A 32 -0.94 -8.90 -0.77
CA VAL A 32 -1.20 -8.05 0.39
C VAL A 32 -1.40 -8.98 1.57
N LEU A 33 -0.36 -9.11 2.39
CA LEU A 33 -0.45 -9.74 3.70
C LEU A 33 -1.37 -8.86 4.56
N ALA A 34 -2.67 -9.08 4.43
CA ALA A 34 -3.63 -8.46 5.32
C ALA A 34 -3.25 -8.88 6.73
N ARG A 35 -2.73 -7.95 7.53
CA ARG A 35 -2.40 -8.20 8.93
C ARG A 35 -3.71 -8.54 9.64
N GLN A 36 -4.05 -9.83 9.75
CA GLN A 36 -5.23 -10.38 10.43
C GLN A 36 -5.05 -10.37 11.96
N GLY A 37 -4.47 -9.30 12.51
CA GLY A 37 -4.53 -9.07 13.95
C GLY A 37 -5.94 -8.60 14.34
N PRO A 38 -6.38 -8.84 15.59
CA PRO A 38 -7.62 -8.24 16.08
C PRO A 38 -7.55 -6.72 15.88
N THR A 39 -8.56 -6.16 15.22
CA THR A 39 -8.73 -4.72 15.08
C THR A 39 -9.00 -4.16 16.47
N THR A 40 -7.99 -3.58 17.11
CA THR A 40 -8.14 -2.85 18.38
C THR A 40 -8.83 -1.51 18.19
N VAL A 41 -9.09 -1.11 16.94
CA VAL A 41 -9.80 0.10 16.57
C VAL A 41 -11.32 -0.06 16.77
N SER A 42 -11.97 0.99 17.26
CA SER A 42 -13.42 1.00 17.40
C SER A 42 -14.12 1.52 16.14
N LEU A 43 -15.40 1.17 15.98
CA LEU A 43 -16.25 1.71 14.92
C LEU A 43 -16.30 3.25 14.92
N TRP A 44 -16.31 3.87 16.11
CA TRP A 44 -16.29 5.32 16.25
C TRP A 44 -14.97 5.95 15.74
N GLN A 45 -13.84 5.28 15.99
CA GLN A 45 -12.53 5.73 15.50
C GLN A 45 -12.47 5.63 13.96
N CYS A 46 -12.97 4.54 13.37
CA CYS A 46 -13.07 4.41 11.93
C CYS A 46 -14.07 5.40 11.31
N GLY A 47 -15.21 5.66 11.96
CA GLY A 47 -16.17 6.68 11.52
C GLY A 47 -15.56 8.09 11.49
N THR A 48 -14.78 8.44 12.52
CA THR A 48 -14.06 9.71 12.58
C THR A 48 -13.04 9.84 11.46
N LEU A 49 -12.27 8.78 11.19
CA LEU A 49 -11.28 8.77 10.11
C LEU A 49 -11.94 8.89 8.72
N LYS A 50 -13.07 8.20 8.51
CA LYS A 50 -13.85 8.29 7.28
C LYS A 50 -14.40 9.70 7.06
N GLN A 51 -14.89 10.34 8.12
CA GLN A 51 -15.34 11.74 8.05
C GLN A 51 -14.20 12.67 7.65
N GLN A 52 -13.01 12.52 8.24
CA GLN A 52 -11.84 13.35 7.89
C GLN A 52 -11.41 13.19 6.43
N MET A 53 -11.46 11.97 5.88
CA MET A 53 -11.17 11.73 4.46
C MET A 53 -12.22 12.36 3.54
N ALA A 54 -13.51 12.26 3.91
CA ALA A 54 -14.60 12.90 3.17
C ALA A 54 -14.49 14.43 3.20
N ASP A 55 -14.20 15.00 4.38
CA ASP A 55 -13.98 16.42 4.56
C ASP A 55 -12.80 16.89 3.70
N LEU A 56 -11.66 16.17 3.70
CA LEU A 56 -10.50 16.50 2.86
C LEU A 56 -10.84 16.47 1.36
N THR A 57 -11.65 15.51 0.92
CA THR A 57 -12.10 15.38 -0.48
C THR A 57 -13.04 16.52 -0.86
N GLN A 58 -13.91 16.95 0.06
CA GLN A 58 -14.79 18.10 -0.16
C GLN A 58 -13.98 19.41 -0.22
N TYR A 59 -13.03 19.61 0.70
CA TYR A 59 -12.20 20.81 0.73
C TYR A 59 -11.20 20.90 -0.43
N SER A 60 -10.73 19.76 -0.97
CA SER A 60 -9.89 19.75 -2.17
C SER A 60 -10.69 20.11 -3.42
N ALA A 61 -11.95 19.67 -3.52
CA ALA A 61 -12.86 20.04 -4.60
C ALA A 61 -13.26 21.52 -4.57
N GLU A 62 -13.36 22.13 -3.39
CA GLU A 62 -13.73 23.54 -3.20
C GLU A 62 -12.59 24.55 -3.48
N SER A 63 -11.41 24.10 -3.95
CA SER A 63 -10.34 24.95 -4.50
C SER A 63 -9.77 26.05 -3.58
N GLN A 64 -10.08 26.03 -2.27
CA GLN A 64 -9.66 27.04 -1.29
C GLN A 64 -8.60 26.55 -0.28
N PHE A 65 -7.91 25.44 -0.55
CA PHE A 65 -6.83 24.99 0.32
C PHE A 65 -5.52 25.77 0.09
N GLN A 66 -5.56 27.08 0.34
CA GLN A 66 -4.39 27.98 0.29
C GLN A 66 -3.80 28.29 1.68
N ASN A 67 -4.30 27.68 2.76
CA ASN A 67 -3.88 28.02 4.11
C ASN A 67 -3.49 26.80 4.94
N ARG A 68 -2.21 26.38 4.82
CA ARG A 68 -1.37 25.77 5.89
C ARG A 68 -0.06 25.12 5.40
N GLY A 69 0.30 25.24 4.13
CA GLY A 69 1.56 24.67 3.61
C GLY A 69 1.64 23.14 3.65
N GLN A 70 0.50 22.47 3.88
CA GLN A 70 0.39 21.01 3.83
C GLN A 70 -0.10 20.60 2.46
N ASN A 71 0.63 19.71 1.79
CA ASN A 71 0.22 19.15 0.51
C ASN A 71 -1.01 18.24 0.73
N VAL A 72 -2.14 18.58 0.09
CA VAL A 72 -3.40 17.81 0.20
C VAL A 72 -3.19 16.35 -0.18
N ASP A 73 -2.31 16.08 -1.16
CA ASP A 73 -1.99 14.71 -1.59
C ASP A 73 -1.24 13.94 -0.49
N GLU A 74 -0.36 14.61 0.25
CA GLU A 74 0.38 14.02 1.37
C GLU A 74 -0.54 13.70 2.55
N VAL A 75 -1.46 14.63 2.86
CA VAL A 75 -2.47 14.43 3.90
C VAL A 75 -3.41 13.28 3.51
N ASN A 76 -3.84 13.21 2.25
CA ASN A 76 -4.69 12.14 1.77
C ASN A 76 -3.98 10.78 1.89
N HIS A 77 -2.73 10.68 1.43
CA HIS A 77 -1.96 9.45 1.53
C HIS A 77 -1.72 9.01 2.98
N TYR A 78 -1.52 9.95 3.89
CA TYR A 78 -1.38 9.65 5.31
C TYR A 78 -2.67 9.07 5.90
N LEU A 79 -3.83 9.66 5.60
CA LEU A 79 -5.13 9.17 6.07
C LEU A 79 -5.48 7.80 5.47
N GLU A 80 -5.20 7.58 4.19
CA GLU A 80 -5.36 6.28 3.53
C GLU A 80 -4.47 5.19 4.13
N ARG A 81 -3.24 5.55 4.52
CA ARG A 81 -2.34 4.62 5.23
C ARG A 81 -2.93 4.26 6.59
N GLN A 82 -3.35 5.25 7.38
CA GLN A 82 -3.99 4.99 8.68
C GLN A 82 -5.26 4.14 8.55
N TRP A 83 -6.09 4.38 7.54
CA TRP A 83 -7.31 3.61 7.29
C TRP A 83 -7.02 2.12 7.09
N ARG A 84 -6.00 1.82 6.28
CA ARG A 84 -5.54 0.46 6.00
C ARG A 84 -4.87 -0.19 7.22
N GLU A 85 -3.99 0.54 7.90
CA GLU A 85 -3.25 0.04 9.06
C GLU A 85 -4.16 -0.26 10.26
N ALA A 86 -5.17 0.59 10.49
CA ALA A 86 -6.18 0.37 11.52
C ALA A 86 -7.13 -0.79 11.18
N GLY A 87 -7.20 -1.22 9.90
CA GLY A 87 -8.11 -2.26 9.45
C GLY A 87 -9.57 -1.81 9.36
N CYS A 88 -9.81 -0.50 9.25
CA CYS A 88 -11.15 0.10 9.20
C CYS A 88 -11.98 -0.40 8.01
N GLU A 89 -11.34 -0.74 6.89
CA GLU A 89 -12.00 -1.34 5.73
C GLU A 89 -12.73 -2.64 6.10
N ARG A 90 -12.07 -3.54 6.83
CA ARG A 90 -12.66 -4.82 7.25
C ARG A 90 -13.75 -4.64 8.29
N LEU A 91 -13.51 -3.76 9.28
CA LEU A 91 -14.48 -3.51 10.35
C LEU A 91 -15.79 -2.90 9.82
N MET A 92 -15.70 -1.98 8.86
CA MET A 92 -16.88 -1.37 8.24
C MET A 92 -17.65 -2.36 7.35
N LEU A 93 -16.94 -3.23 6.61
CA LEU A 93 -17.57 -4.29 5.81
C LEU A 93 -18.33 -5.29 6.70
N GLN A 94 -17.80 -5.61 7.89
CA GLN A 94 -18.47 -6.46 8.87
C GLN A 94 -19.73 -5.83 9.48
N GLN A 95 -19.83 -4.49 9.50
CA GLN A 95 -21.01 -3.78 10.01
C GLN A 95 -22.09 -3.58 8.94
N SER A 96 -21.74 -3.70 7.65
CA SER A 96 -22.68 -3.56 6.53
C SER A 96 -23.44 -4.86 6.18
N TYR A 97 -23.10 -5.96 6.84
CA TYR A 97 -23.85 -7.23 6.87
C TYR A 97 -24.71 -7.28 8.14
#